data_AF-A0A1Q7HE30-F1
#
_entry.id   AF-A0A1Q7HE30-F1
#
_cell.length_a   1.000
_cell.length_b   1.000
_cell.length_c   1.000
_cell.angle_alpha   90.00
_cell.angle_beta   90.00
_cell.angle_gamma   90.00
#
_symmetry.space_group_name_H-M   'P 1'
#
loop_
_entity.id
_entity.type
_entity.pdbx_description
1 polymer ?
#
loop_
_entity_poly.entity_id
_entity_poly.type
_entity_poly.pdbx_seq_one_letter_code
_entity_poly.pdbx_strand_id
1 'polypeptide(L)'
;MPLDHYVTLGRSGLRVSPFCLGTMTFGEDLGWGSSVEESEAILDRYLELGGNFIDTANLYTKGHSEKIIGDHVGRNRGKRDRLVIATKFSANLHLGDPNGDQLQPRRNTLQRNEGISCVTRS
;
A
#
# COMPACT_ATOMS: atom_id res chain seq x y z
N MET A 1 10.09 -19.67 4.81
CA MET A 1 8.94 -19.92 5.70
C MET A 1 7.69 -19.62 4.91
N PRO A 2 6.65 -20.48 4.98
CA PRO A 2 5.35 -20.17 4.40
C PRO A 2 4.68 -19.02 5.19
N LEU A 3 3.93 -18.18 4.49
CA LEU A 3 3.22 -16.98 4.99
C LEU A 3 1.70 -17.22 5.14
N ASP A 4 1.27 -18.46 4.94
CA ASP A 4 -0.12 -18.93 4.91
C ASP A 4 -0.76 -19.12 6.29
N HIS A 5 0.01 -18.96 7.37
CA HIS A 5 -0.50 -18.96 8.74
C HIS A 5 -1.08 -17.59 9.13
N TYR A 6 -2.35 -17.35 8.75
CA TYR A 6 -2.99 -16.06 8.97
C TYR A 6 -3.36 -15.76 10.43
N VAL A 7 -3.08 -14.53 10.86
CA VAL A 7 -3.46 -13.96 12.15
C VAL A 7 -4.57 -12.92 11.99
N THR A 8 -5.33 -12.66 13.06
CA THR A 8 -6.39 -11.64 13.02
C THR A 8 -5.81 -10.25 13.28
N LEU A 9 -6.10 -9.30 12.40
CA LEU A 9 -5.64 -7.91 12.53
C LEU A 9 -6.51 -7.13 13.52
N GLY A 10 -6.12 -7.14 14.80
CA GLY A 10 -6.82 -6.41 15.86
C GLY A 10 -8.30 -6.77 15.95
N ARG A 11 -9.18 -5.76 15.94
CA ARG A 11 -10.65 -5.94 16.01
C ARG A 11 -11.33 -5.87 14.64
N SER A 12 -10.57 -5.80 13.54
CA SER A 12 -11.12 -5.62 12.19
C SER A 12 -11.77 -6.89 11.61
N GLY A 13 -11.47 -8.06 12.19
CA GLY A 13 -11.87 -9.35 11.62
C GLY A 13 -11.09 -9.77 10.37
N LEU A 14 -10.12 -8.96 9.92
CA LEU A 14 -9.27 -9.30 8.77
C LEU A 14 -8.26 -10.38 9.15
N ARG A 15 -8.10 -11.37 8.27
CA ARG A 15 -7.09 -12.42 8.38
C ARG A 15 -5.90 -12.04 7.49
N VAL A 16 -4.75 -11.80 8.09
CA VAL A 16 -3.54 -11.33 7.42
C VAL A 16 -2.36 -12.26 7.66
N SER A 17 -1.43 -12.32 6.72
CA SER A 17 -0.14 -12.99 6.86
C SER A 17 0.62 -12.35 8.03
N PRO A 18 1.48 -13.12 8.73
CA PRO A 18 2.23 -12.60 9.87
C PRO A 18 3.22 -11.49 9.47
N PHE A 19 3.58 -11.45 8.18
CA PHE A 19 4.35 -10.36 7.60
C PHE A 19 3.50 -9.56 6.61
N CYS A 20 3.72 -8.25 6.61
CA CYS A 20 3.16 -7.30 5.65
C CYS A 20 4.23 -6.92 4.63
N LEU A 21 3.87 -6.89 3.35
CA LEU A 21 4.75 -6.41 2.29
C LEU A 21 4.64 -4.89 2.17
N GLY A 22 5.68 -4.17 2.59
CA GLY A 22 5.80 -2.73 2.36
C GLY A 22 6.28 -2.42 0.94
N THR A 23 5.61 -1.48 0.28
CA THR A 23 5.82 -1.16 -1.15
C THR A 23 6.39 0.25 -1.39
N MET A 24 7.07 0.81 -0.39
CA MET A 24 7.67 2.15 -0.46
C MET A 24 8.72 2.28 -1.57
N THR A 25 9.40 1.18 -1.92
CA THR A 25 10.45 1.13 -2.95
C THR A 25 9.93 0.84 -4.34
N PHE A 26 8.62 0.65 -4.53
CA PHE A 26 8.08 0.28 -5.84
C PHE A 26 8.02 1.51 -6.77
N GLY A 27 8.64 1.38 -7.94
CA GLY A 27 8.83 2.45 -8.90
C GLY A 27 10.11 3.26 -8.65
N GLU A 28 10.57 3.95 -9.70
CA GLU A 28 11.87 4.62 -9.74
C GLU A 28 11.76 6.15 -9.87
N ASP A 29 10.55 6.72 -9.82
CA ASP A 29 10.29 8.15 -10.12
C ASP A 29 10.93 9.14 -9.14
N LEU A 30 11.48 8.64 -8.03
CA LEU A 30 12.25 9.42 -7.06
C LEU A 30 13.77 9.34 -7.31
N GLY A 31 14.21 8.67 -8.38
CA GLY A 31 15.61 8.43 -8.72
C GLY A 31 16.26 7.27 -7.95
N TRP A 32 15.45 6.51 -7.21
CA TRP A 32 15.82 5.30 -6.47
C TRP A 32 14.57 4.44 -6.30
N GLY A 33 14.74 3.12 -6.15
CA GLY A 33 13.63 2.18 -6.00
C GLY A 33 13.89 0.89 -6.78
N SER A 34 12.81 0.16 -7.05
CA SER A 34 12.79 -1.05 -7.87
C SER A 34 12.03 -0.77 -9.15
N SER A 35 12.48 -1.36 -10.26
CA SER A 35 11.76 -1.27 -11.54
C SER A 35 10.37 -1.89 -11.42
N VAL A 36 9.51 -1.66 -12.42
CA VAL A 36 8.17 -2.29 -12.46
C VAL A 36 8.31 -3.82 -12.47
N GLU A 37 9.22 -4.35 -13.27
CA GLU A 37 9.47 -5.78 -13.40
C GLU A 37 9.96 -6.40 -12.10
N GLU A 38 10.89 -5.73 -11.40
CA GLU A 38 11.36 -6.18 -10.09
C GLU A 38 10.26 -6.12 -9.03
N SER A 39 9.46 -5.06 -9.04
CA SER A 39 8.33 -4.89 -8.13
C SER A 39 7.28 -5.99 -8.34
N GLU A 40 6.97 -6.32 -9.60
CA GLU A 40 6.08 -7.43 -9.96
C GLU A 40 6.66 -8.79 -9.53
N ALA A 41 7.96 -9.01 -9.70
CA ALA A 41 8.63 -10.24 -9.24
C ALA A 41 8.59 -10.39 -7.72
N ILE A 42 8.78 -9.30 -6.97
CA ILE A 42 8.63 -9.28 -5.50
C ILE A 42 7.20 -9.62 -5.10
N LEU A 43 6.20 -9.02 -5.77
CA LEU A 43 4.79 -9.30 -5.54
C LEU A 43 4.47 -10.78 -5.78
N ASP A 44 4.86 -11.32 -6.93
CA ASP A 44 4.62 -12.73 -7.25
C ASP A 44 5.24 -13.64 -6.21
N ARG A 45 6.51 -13.39 -5.84
CA ARG A 45 7.19 -14.21 -4.83
C ARG A 45 6.49 -14.17 -3.46
N TYR A 46 6.02 -12.99 -3.06
CA TYR A 46 5.28 -12.82 -1.81
C TYR A 46 3.95 -13.58 -1.83
N LEU A 47 3.20 -13.50 -2.92
CA LEU A 47 1.93 -14.19 -3.10
C LEU A 47 2.11 -15.72 -3.16
N GLU A 48 3.16 -16.21 -3.84
CA GLU A 48 3.51 -17.63 -3.90
C GLU A 48 3.81 -18.22 -2.52
N LEU A 49 4.40 -17.42 -1.63
CA LEU A 49 4.66 -17.83 -0.24
C LEU A 49 3.38 -17.84 0.62
N GLY A 50 2.24 -17.41 0.09
CA GLY A 50 0.97 -17.29 0.82
C GLY A 50 0.77 -15.93 1.49
N GLY A 51 1.60 -14.94 1.15
CA GLY A 51 1.44 -13.57 1.65
C GLY A 51 0.15 -12.96 1.15
N ASN A 52 -0.56 -12.23 2.02
CA ASN A 52 -1.85 -11.65 1.67
C ASN A 52 -2.04 -10.21 2.16
N PHE A 53 -1.05 -9.63 2.82
CA PHE A 53 -1.13 -8.29 3.38
C PHE A 53 -0.11 -7.34 2.72
N ILE A 54 -0.58 -6.33 2.01
CA ILE A 54 0.26 -5.35 1.29
C ILE A 54 0.02 -3.96 1.88
N ASP A 55 1.10 -3.23 2.15
CA ASP A 55 1.11 -1.85 2.61
C ASP A 55 1.65 -0.91 1.52
N THR A 56 0.88 0.13 1.21
CA THR A 56 1.24 1.21 0.27
C THR A 56 0.85 2.58 0.84
N ALA A 57 1.08 3.64 0.09
CA ALA A 57 0.62 4.99 0.40
C ALA A 57 0.55 5.86 -0.86
N ASN A 58 -0.32 6.87 -0.84
CA ASN A 58 -0.49 7.80 -1.95
C ASN A 58 0.80 8.57 -2.31
N LEU A 59 1.71 8.75 -1.35
CA LEU A 59 3.02 9.39 -1.57
C LEU A 59 4.09 8.47 -2.14
N TYR A 60 3.94 7.15 -2.02
CA TYR A 60 4.99 6.23 -2.42
C TYR A 60 5.23 6.38 -3.92
N THR A 61 6.41 6.89 -4.26
CA THR A 61 6.79 7.19 -5.65
C THR A 61 5.76 8.07 -6.36
N LYS A 62 5.20 9.07 -5.65
CA LYS A 62 4.14 9.98 -6.15
C LYS A 62 2.87 9.23 -6.65
N GLY A 63 2.56 8.08 -6.06
CA GLY A 63 1.40 7.25 -6.43
C GLY A 63 1.73 6.16 -7.47
N HIS A 64 2.96 6.09 -7.99
CA HIS A 64 3.33 5.02 -8.91
C HIS A 64 3.32 3.63 -8.24
N SER A 65 3.65 3.55 -6.95
CA SER A 65 3.57 2.31 -6.17
C SER A 65 2.14 1.72 -6.19
N GLU A 66 1.12 2.55 -5.99
CA GLU A 66 -0.29 2.12 -6.05
C GLU A 66 -0.68 1.65 -7.45
N LYS A 67 -0.16 2.30 -8.49
CA LYS A 67 -0.40 1.90 -9.89
C LYS A 67 0.23 0.55 -10.21
N ILE A 68 1.47 0.29 -9.82
CA ILE A 68 2.14 -1.01 -10.03
C ILE A 68 1.34 -2.14 -9.37
N ILE A 69 0.92 -1.94 -8.10
CA ILE A 69 0.10 -2.92 -7.38
C ILE A 69 -1.25 -3.11 -8.07
N GLY A 70 -1.91 -2.01 -8.45
CA GLY A 70 -3.19 -2.03 -9.13
C GLY A 70 -3.15 -2.76 -10.47
N ASP A 71 -2.14 -2.49 -11.29
CA ASP A 71 -1.94 -3.13 -12.59
C ASP A 71 -1.61 -4.62 -12.43
N HIS A 72 -0.74 -4.98 -11.48
CA HIS A 72 -0.37 -6.38 -11.23
C HIS A 72 -1.56 -7.21 -10.73
N VAL A 73 -2.28 -6.70 -9.72
CA VAL A 73 -3.40 -7.42 -9.09
C VAL A 73 -4.65 -7.38 -9.99
N GLY A 74 -4.86 -6.31 -10.73
CA GLY A 74 -5.99 -6.13 -11.66
C GLY A 74 -6.00 -7.13 -12.81
N ARG A 75 -4.84 -7.64 -13.22
CA ARG A 75 -4.72 -8.71 -14.23
C ARG A 75 -5.33 -10.04 -13.79
N ASN A 76 -5.54 -10.26 -12.49
CA ASN A 76 -6.10 -11.50 -11.97
C ASN A 76 -7.06 -11.25 -10.80
N ARG A 77 -8.37 -11.30 -11.08
CA ARG A 77 -9.42 -11.12 -10.05
C ARG A 77 -9.27 -12.09 -8.87
N GLY A 78 -8.85 -13.33 -9.11
CA GLY A 78 -8.63 -14.32 -8.06
C GLY A 78 -7.45 -13.98 -7.12
N LYS A 79 -6.45 -13.20 -7.59
CA LYS A 79 -5.41 -12.63 -6.73
C LYS A 79 -6.00 -11.50 -5.87
N ARG A 80 -6.82 -10.61 -6.45
CA ARG A 80 -7.42 -9.48 -5.72
C ARG A 80 -8.25 -9.91 -4.52
N ASP A 81 -9.04 -10.96 -4.68
CA ASP A 81 -9.99 -11.45 -3.66
C ASP A 81 -9.30 -11.98 -2.40
N ARG A 82 -8.03 -12.36 -2.51
CA ARG A 82 -7.25 -12.93 -1.41
C ARG A 82 -6.43 -11.89 -0.68
N LEU A 83 -6.35 -10.66 -1.19
CA LEU A 83 -5.45 -9.61 -0.70
C LEU A 83 -6.12 -8.60 0.23
N VAL A 84 -5.45 -8.34 1.34
CA VAL A 84 -5.65 -7.18 2.20
C VAL A 84 -4.66 -6.10 1.78
N ILE A 85 -5.17 -5.00 1.23
CA ILE A 85 -4.35 -3.86 0.80
C ILE A 85 -4.63 -2.70 1.75
N ALA A 86 -3.61 -2.29 2.49
CA ALA A 86 -3.63 -1.08 3.31
C ALA A 86 -2.94 0.05 2.55
N THR A 87 -3.61 1.19 2.41
CA THR A 87 -3.02 2.43 1.91
C THR A 87 -3.16 3.54 2.96
N LYS A 88 -2.27 4.52 2.89
CA LYS A 88 -2.26 5.69 3.76
C LYS A 88 -2.47 6.94 2.92
N PHE A 89 -3.22 7.88 3.47
CA PHE A 89 -3.40 9.20 2.89
C PHE A 89 -3.18 10.26 3.97
N SER A 90 -2.21 11.15 3.76
CA SER A 90 -1.97 12.31 4.63
C SER A 90 -1.18 13.42 3.95
N ALA A 91 -0.93 13.32 2.64
CA ALA A 91 -0.14 14.32 1.93
C ALA A 91 -0.75 14.69 0.60
N ASN A 92 -0.90 16.00 0.40
CA ASN A 92 -1.41 16.58 -0.82
C ASN A 92 -0.48 16.34 -2.01
N LEU A 93 -0.98 15.63 -3.01
CA LEU A 93 -0.31 15.41 -4.29
C LEU A 93 -0.44 16.63 -5.23
N HIS A 94 -1.26 17.62 -4.86
CA HIS A 94 -1.61 18.80 -5.66
C HIS A 94 -1.36 20.10 -4.88
N LEU A 95 -0.21 20.73 -5.13
CA LEU A 95 0.10 22.04 -4.55
C LEU A 95 -1.03 23.04 -4.88
N GLY A 96 -1.71 23.55 -3.85
CA GLY A 96 -2.74 24.58 -3.99
C GLY A 96 -4.19 24.09 -3.98
N ASP A 97 -4.45 22.78 -3.90
CA ASP A 97 -5.81 22.27 -3.68
C ASP A 97 -6.25 22.51 -2.23
N PRO A 98 -7.32 23.29 -1.97
CA PRO A 98 -7.84 23.51 -0.62
C PRO A 98 -8.42 22.24 0.03
N ASN A 99 -8.75 21.20 -0.75
CA ASN A 99 -9.20 19.91 -0.26
C ASN A 99 -8.07 18.89 -0.08
N GLY A 100 -6.84 19.24 -0.48
CA GLY A 100 -5.67 18.38 -0.29
C GLY A 100 -4.89 18.78 0.97
N ASP A 101 -4.59 17.79 1.82
CA ASP A 101 -3.95 18.00 3.12
C ASP A 101 -2.53 18.59 2.99
N GLN A 102 -2.39 19.88 3.29
CA GLN A 102 -1.13 20.59 3.08
C GLN A 102 -0.11 20.23 4.16
N LEU A 103 1.03 19.66 3.76
CA LEU A 103 2.25 19.64 4.57
C LEU A 103 2.86 21.06 4.67
N GLN A 104 2.12 22.02 5.23
CA GLN A 104 2.73 23.27 5.68
C GLN A 104 3.32 23.06 7.08
N PRO A 105 4.54 23.54 7.36
CA PRO A 105 5.05 23.60 8.72
C PRO A 105 4.35 24.73 9.48
N ARG A 106 3.08 24.55 9.83
CA ARG A 106 2.35 25.48 10.68
C ARG A 106 2.57 25.07 12.13
N ARG A 107 3.38 25.90 12.81
CA ARG A 107 3.59 25.90 14.26
C ARG A 107 2.26 25.75 14.99
N ASN A 108 2.23 24.78 15.90
CA ASN A 108 1.23 24.54 16.94
C ASN A 108 -0.18 24.14 16.52
N THR A 109 -0.61 23.02 17.15
CA THR A 109 -1.96 22.45 17.23
C THR A 109 -2.51 21.87 15.93
N LEU A 110 -2.65 20.54 15.88
CA LEU A 110 -3.77 19.80 15.26
C LEU A 110 -3.56 18.29 15.50
N GLN A 111 -4.57 17.62 16.06
CA GLN A 111 -4.68 16.16 16.01
C GLN A 111 -4.69 15.75 14.53
N ARG A 112 -3.67 15.00 14.12
CA ARG A 112 -3.45 14.52 12.75
C ARG A 112 -4.40 13.35 12.46
N ASN A 113 -5.18 13.44 11.39
CA ASN A 113 -5.90 12.29 10.84
C ASN A 113 -4.98 11.58 9.83
N GLU A 114 -3.99 10.83 10.33
CA GLU A 114 -3.31 9.81 9.53
C GLU A 114 -4.33 8.67 9.31
N GLY A 115 -4.97 8.64 8.15
CA GLY A 115 -5.96 7.62 7.81
C GLY A 115 -5.29 6.41 7.16
N ILE A 116 -5.38 5.24 7.80
CA ILE A 116 -5.13 3.96 7.13
C ILE A 116 -6.46 3.51 6.52
N SER A 117 -6.54 3.51 5.20
CA SER A 117 -7.66 2.91 4.46
C SER A 117 -7.26 1.50 4.05
N CYS A 118 -7.90 0.50 4.66
CA CYS A 118 -7.79 -0.88 4.18
C CYS A 118 -8.87 -1.13 3.13
N VAL A 119 -8.47 -1.30 1.87
CA VAL A 119 -9.40 -1.71 0.83
C VAL A 119 -9.50 -3.23 0.85
N THR A 120 -10.52 -3.72 1.56
CA THR A 120 -10.93 -5.12 1.56
C THR A 120 -12.39 -5.19 1.16
N ARG A 121 -12.69 -5.97 0.11
CA ARG A 121 -14.02 -6.23 -0.46
C ARG A 121 -14.73 -5.06 -1.14
N SER A 122 -15.29 -5.39 -2.31
CA SER A 122 -16.69 -5.12 -2.70
C SER A 122 -17.21 -6.39 -3.35
#